data_AF-A0A950CWA3-F1
#
_entry.id   AF-A0A950CWA3-F1
#
_cell.length_a   1.000
_cell.length_b   1.000
_cell.length_c   1.000
_cell.angle_alpha   90.00
_cell.angle_beta   90.00
_cell.angle_gamma   90.00
#
_symmetry.space_group_name_H-M   'P 1'
#
loop_
_entity.id
_entity.type
_entity.pdbx_description
1 polymer ?
#
loop_
_entity_poly.entity_id
_entity_poly.type
_entity_poly.pdbx_seq_one_letter_code
_entity_poly.pdbx_strand_id
1 'polypeptide(L)'
;MALTKRLQATVLLLCLAPFAIAQTTGSIAGKVTDVSGAPILGAVVTIAAADGKQNVTATDSDGAFEFSSLKPGAYNVRISANGLSDWTASNVPASAKPGSTPLLAVLQVARAKTEVTVGVPPEEVAAAQLTQELKQRAFGVIPNYYVTYESHPAPLSAKQKLHLGVRTLIDPVTFGVAGITAGIQQERNSYHQWGQGVEGFAKRYGATYATAANGILITAVLMDSLLHQDPRYFYSGQGTRAQRAWYALRTAFLAKGDNGKWQPPYSDLIGLVASAEIAQTYYPGSRTQYTLLGRSLMFRFAGRIGVNLAQELLLKKVTSNVRANQLAADIPVLREGTPVFLIAVDGLTAEGVTTGNTLSFVLARDVLVDGNVVAKAGDIATGQVGRVSVREGSGEASSVGLERVTLREGNIAIPLRSSQIRGSVAPMQYKQLPQSEKIAVTLYVAENVSFPALTGPTGR
;
A
#
# COMPACT_ATOMS: atom_id res chain seq x y z
N MET A 1 -7.21 54.44 -62.93
CA MET A 1 -7.61 53.09 -62.48
C MET A 1 -6.72 52.51 -61.35
N ALA A 2 -6.00 53.35 -60.60
CA ALA A 2 -5.10 52.92 -59.50
C ALA A 2 -5.50 53.45 -58.11
N LEU A 3 -6.39 54.44 -58.02
CA LEU A 3 -6.84 55.01 -56.75
C LEU A 3 -8.02 54.23 -56.12
N THR A 4 -8.84 53.59 -56.93
CA THR A 4 -10.03 52.85 -56.46
C THR A 4 -9.70 51.46 -55.87
N LYS A 5 -8.56 50.87 -56.24
CA LYS A 5 -8.10 49.58 -55.67
C LYS A 5 -7.44 49.70 -54.30
N ARG A 6 -6.88 50.87 -53.94
CA ARG A 6 -6.27 51.08 -52.62
C ARG A 6 -7.31 51.33 -51.53
N LEU A 7 -8.41 52.01 -51.85
CA LEU A 7 -9.49 52.27 -50.88
C LEU A 7 -10.28 51.00 -50.50
N GLN A 8 -10.45 50.05 -51.43
CA GLN A 8 -11.12 48.77 -51.15
C GLN A 8 -10.26 47.82 -50.29
N ALA A 9 -8.93 47.91 -50.40
CA ALA A 9 -8.01 47.10 -49.57
C ALA A 9 -7.92 47.62 -48.13
N THR A 10 -8.07 48.93 -47.89
CA THR A 10 -8.04 49.50 -46.54
C THR A 10 -9.35 49.30 -45.77
N VAL A 11 -10.49 49.28 -46.46
CA VAL A 11 -11.81 49.03 -45.84
C VAL A 11 -12.01 47.54 -45.52
N LEU A 12 -11.43 46.62 -46.30
CA LEU A 12 -11.51 45.19 -46.01
C LEU A 12 -10.56 44.74 -44.88
N LEU A 13 -9.48 45.48 -44.62
CA LEU A 13 -8.55 45.19 -43.51
C LEU A 13 -9.04 45.72 -42.15
N LEU A 14 -10.04 46.61 -42.13
CA LEU A 14 -10.58 47.19 -40.89
C LEU A 14 -11.76 46.38 -40.29
N CYS A 15 -12.37 45.46 -41.05
CA CYS A 15 -13.49 44.62 -40.60
C CYS A 15 -13.08 43.27 -40.00
N LEU A 16 -11.77 43.01 -39.86
CA LEU A 16 -11.21 41.80 -39.23
C LEU A 16 -10.54 42.11 -37.89
N ALA A 17 -11.03 43.11 -37.16
CA ALA A 17 -10.74 43.20 -35.73
C ALA A 17 -11.37 41.96 -35.06
N PRO A 18 -10.59 41.05 -34.45
CA PRO A 18 -11.19 40.01 -33.65
C PRO A 18 -11.98 40.70 -32.54
N PHE A 19 -13.29 40.48 -32.50
CA PHE A 19 -14.08 40.68 -31.30
C PHE A 19 -13.46 39.79 -30.22
N ALA A 20 -12.50 40.33 -29.48
CA ALA A 20 -12.08 39.77 -28.22
C ALA A 20 -13.26 39.97 -27.27
N ILE A 21 -14.16 38.98 -27.20
CA ILE A 21 -15.08 38.88 -26.09
C ILE A 21 -14.20 38.67 -24.87
N ALA A 22 -13.91 39.75 -24.14
CA ALA A 22 -13.33 39.65 -22.81
C ALA A 22 -14.34 38.85 -21.98
N GLN A 23 -14.05 37.57 -21.74
CA GLN A 23 -14.82 36.78 -20.80
C GLN A 23 -14.67 37.48 -19.44
N THR A 24 -15.75 38.08 -18.94
CA THR A 24 -15.78 38.60 -17.59
C THR A 24 -15.59 37.42 -16.66
N THR A 25 -14.38 37.28 -16.12
CA THR A 25 -14.08 36.28 -15.10
C THR A 25 -14.27 36.89 -13.73
N GLY A 26 -14.67 36.06 -12.76
CA GLY A 26 -14.79 36.45 -11.37
C GLY A 26 -13.55 36.07 -10.57
N SER A 27 -13.41 36.65 -9.39
CA SER A 27 -12.47 36.20 -8.36
C SER A 27 -13.14 36.02 -7.01
N ILE A 28 -12.56 35.14 -6.18
CA ILE A 28 -12.89 34.97 -4.77
C ILE A 28 -11.58 35.12 -4.01
N ALA A 29 -11.49 36.13 -3.14
CA ALA A 29 -10.32 36.38 -2.30
C ALA A 29 -10.75 36.56 -0.85
N GLY A 30 -9.85 36.30 0.09
CA GLY A 30 -10.16 36.37 1.49
C GLY A 30 -8.97 36.22 2.41
N LYS A 31 -9.25 36.23 3.72
CA LYS A 31 -8.28 36.06 4.79
C LYS A 31 -8.78 35.02 5.80
N VAL A 32 -7.88 34.17 6.25
CA VAL A 32 -8.14 33.10 7.21
C VAL A 32 -7.36 33.38 8.49
N THR A 33 -8.08 33.43 9.60
CA THR A 33 -7.54 33.73 10.93
C THR A 33 -8.04 32.73 11.97
N ASP A 34 -7.34 32.63 13.09
CA ASP A 34 -7.87 31.95 14.28
C ASP A 34 -8.76 32.87 15.13
N VAL A 35 -9.29 32.34 16.23
CA VAL A 35 -10.13 33.10 17.18
C VAL A 35 -9.43 34.28 17.85
N SER A 36 -8.10 34.32 17.85
CA SER A 36 -7.30 35.44 18.37
C SER A 36 -7.04 36.53 17.31
N GLY A 37 -7.41 36.26 16.05
CA GLY A 37 -7.15 37.14 14.90
C GLY A 37 -5.78 36.90 14.26
N ALA A 38 -5.02 35.90 14.70
CA ALA A 38 -3.74 35.55 14.10
C ALA A 38 -3.97 34.90 12.72
N PRO A 39 -3.19 35.26 11.68
CA PRO A 39 -3.31 34.67 10.35
C PRO A 39 -2.90 33.19 10.37
N ILE A 40 -3.62 32.36 9.61
CA ILE A 40 -3.31 30.94 9.48
C ILE A 40 -2.62 30.70 8.13
N LEU A 41 -1.34 30.36 8.18
CA LEU A 41 -0.56 29.93 7.01
C LEU A 41 -0.90 28.49 6.61
N GLY A 42 -1.04 28.23 5.31
CA GLY A 42 -1.25 26.88 4.77
C GLY A 42 -2.65 26.30 5.00
N ALA A 43 -3.64 27.10 5.39
CA ALA A 43 -5.03 26.68 5.40
C ALA A 43 -5.47 26.35 3.97
N VAL A 44 -5.98 25.14 3.76
CA VAL A 44 -6.43 24.65 2.46
C VAL A 44 -7.83 25.18 2.20
N VAL A 45 -7.96 26.00 1.16
CA VAL A 45 -9.23 26.57 0.71
C VAL A 45 -9.68 25.82 -0.52
N THR A 46 -10.86 25.23 -0.47
CA THR A 46 -11.51 24.54 -1.59
C THR A 46 -12.77 25.29 -1.97
N ILE A 47 -12.91 25.63 -3.24
CA ILE A 47 -14.15 26.17 -3.80
C ILE A 47 -14.77 25.15 -4.75
N ALA A 48 -16.08 24.96 -4.66
CA ALA A 48 -16.86 24.07 -5.51
C ALA A 48 -17.93 24.86 -6.25
N ALA A 49 -17.93 24.76 -7.58
CA ALA A 49 -19.00 25.29 -8.43
C ALA A 49 -20.23 24.38 -8.40
N ALA A 50 -21.37 24.88 -8.87
CA ALA A 50 -22.61 24.11 -8.99
C ALA A 50 -22.49 22.89 -9.92
N ASP A 51 -21.54 22.90 -10.86
CA ASP A 51 -21.23 21.76 -11.74
C ASP A 51 -20.35 20.69 -11.08
N GLY A 52 -20.03 20.85 -9.78
CA GLY A 52 -19.21 19.95 -8.99
C GLY A 52 -17.70 20.12 -9.20
N LYS A 53 -17.25 21.01 -10.09
CA LYS A 53 -15.82 21.27 -10.27
C LYS A 53 -15.26 21.98 -9.05
N GLN A 54 -14.13 21.47 -8.56
CA GLN A 54 -13.42 22.01 -7.41
C GLN A 54 -12.11 22.65 -7.82
N ASN A 55 -11.84 23.82 -7.26
CA ASN A 55 -10.52 24.44 -7.29
C ASN A 55 -10.00 24.52 -5.85
N VAL A 56 -8.71 24.30 -5.68
CA VAL A 56 -8.08 24.26 -4.35
C VAL A 56 -6.87 25.18 -4.36
N THR A 57 -6.68 25.93 -3.28
CA THR A 57 -5.48 26.70 -2.99
C THR A 57 -5.14 26.62 -1.50
N ALA A 58 -4.03 27.22 -1.09
CA ALA A 58 -3.63 27.33 0.30
C ALA A 58 -3.33 28.79 0.66
N THR A 59 -3.56 29.18 1.91
CA THR A 59 -3.25 30.53 2.38
C THR A 59 -1.76 30.80 2.48
N ASP A 60 -1.38 32.07 2.38
CA ASP A 60 0.00 32.56 2.60
C ASP A 60 0.28 32.94 4.06
N SER A 61 1.44 33.57 4.30
CA SER A 61 1.91 33.96 5.64
C SER A 61 1.02 35.00 6.31
N ASP A 62 0.29 35.79 5.52
CA ASP A 62 -0.68 36.77 6.00
C ASP A 62 -2.08 36.17 6.14
N GLY A 63 -2.22 34.86 5.91
CA GLY A 63 -3.48 34.13 5.92
C GLY A 63 -4.36 34.45 4.71
N ALA A 64 -3.84 35.14 3.70
CA ALA A 64 -4.61 35.54 2.53
C ALA A 64 -4.68 34.40 1.50
N PHE A 65 -5.76 34.39 0.72
CA PHE A 65 -5.94 33.50 -0.42
C PHE A 65 -6.68 34.21 -1.56
N GLU A 66 -6.45 33.76 -2.78
CA GLU A 66 -7.18 34.25 -3.96
C GLU A 66 -7.38 33.13 -4.98
N PHE A 67 -8.57 33.12 -5.57
CA PHE A 67 -8.90 32.40 -6.80
C PHE A 67 -9.22 33.41 -7.89
N SER A 68 -8.44 33.39 -8.95
CA SER A 68 -8.66 34.22 -10.14
C SER A 68 -9.25 33.42 -11.30
N SER A 69 -9.73 34.12 -12.32
CA SER A 69 -10.25 33.52 -13.56
C SER A 69 -11.37 32.48 -13.34
N LEU A 70 -12.24 32.73 -12.35
CA LEU A 70 -13.42 31.91 -12.11
C LEU A 70 -14.52 32.26 -13.10
N LYS A 71 -15.41 31.31 -13.35
CA LYS A 71 -16.65 31.62 -14.06
C LYS A 71 -17.53 32.44 -13.12
N PRO A 72 -18.22 33.49 -13.62
CA PRO A 72 -19.23 34.18 -12.82
C PRO A 72 -20.27 33.18 -12.31
N GLY A 73 -20.56 33.22 -11.01
CA GLY A 73 -21.45 32.28 -10.36
C GLY A 73 -21.24 32.20 -8.85
N ALA A 74 -22.06 31.41 -8.18
CA ALA A 74 -21.97 31.17 -6.75
C ALA A 74 -21.20 29.87 -6.47
N TYR A 75 -20.38 29.89 -5.43
CA TYR A 75 -19.47 28.80 -5.06
C TYR A 75 -19.68 28.41 -3.60
N ASN A 76 -19.49 27.12 -3.31
CA ASN A 76 -19.36 26.63 -1.93
C ASN A 76 -17.89 26.64 -1.56
N VAL A 77 -17.55 27.24 -0.42
CA VAL A 77 -16.17 27.35 0.09
C VAL A 77 -16.05 26.46 1.31
N ARG A 78 -14.99 25.64 1.37
CA ARG A 78 -14.56 24.87 2.54
C ARG A 78 -13.11 25.23 2.84
N ILE A 79 -12.81 25.54 4.10
CA ILE A 79 -11.47 25.88 4.58
C ILE A 79 -11.10 24.91 5.69
N SER A 80 -9.95 24.26 5.53
CA SER A 80 -9.43 23.26 6.46
C SER A 80 -7.98 23.55 6.79
N ALA A 81 -7.61 23.43 8.06
CA ALA A 81 -6.25 23.61 8.54
C ALA A 81 -5.96 22.61 9.66
N ASN A 82 -4.69 22.23 9.81
CA ASN A 82 -4.26 21.26 10.81
C ASN A 82 -4.71 21.64 12.23
N GLY A 83 -5.34 20.70 12.94
CA GLY A 83 -5.81 20.91 14.32
C GLY A 83 -7.01 21.84 14.48
N LEU A 84 -7.57 22.38 13.39
CA LEU A 84 -8.70 23.32 13.42
C LEU A 84 -9.98 22.70 12.81
N SER A 85 -11.13 23.19 13.26
CA SER A 85 -12.44 22.84 12.72
C SER A 85 -12.61 23.42 11.31
N ASP A 86 -13.26 22.64 10.44
CA ASP A 86 -13.56 23.11 9.08
C ASP A 86 -14.51 24.29 9.12
N TRP A 87 -14.22 25.28 8.29
CA TRP A 87 -15.09 26.41 8.07
C TRP A 87 -15.73 26.28 6.69
N THR A 88 -17.04 26.51 6.58
CA THR A 88 -17.75 26.40 5.31
C THR A 88 -18.69 27.58 5.08
N ALA A 89 -18.75 28.06 3.84
CA ALA A 89 -19.74 29.02 3.40
C ALA A 89 -20.35 28.60 2.06
N SER A 90 -21.66 28.75 1.93
CA SER A 90 -22.38 28.46 0.70
C SER A 90 -22.75 29.72 -0.04
N ASN A 91 -22.92 29.61 -1.36
CA ASN A 91 -23.34 30.69 -2.24
C ASN A 91 -22.43 31.93 -2.23
N VAL A 92 -21.11 31.74 -2.10
CA VAL A 92 -20.12 32.82 -2.19
C VAL A 92 -19.99 33.27 -3.65
N PRO A 93 -20.29 34.53 -3.99
CA PRO A 93 -20.25 34.99 -5.38
C PRO A 93 -18.81 35.20 -5.86
N ALA A 94 -18.46 34.68 -7.03
CA ALA A 94 -17.25 35.07 -7.74
C ALA A 94 -17.46 36.45 -8.37
N SER A 95 -16.80 37.47 -7.81
CA SER A 95 -17.04 38.85 -8.21
C SER A 95 -16.20 39.25 -9.42
N ALA A 96 -16.81 39.93 -10.38
CA ALA A 96 -16.16 40.45 -11.58
C ALA A 96 -15.19 41.62 -11.30
N LYS A 97 -15.17 42.15 -10.07
CA LYS A 97 -14.21 43.17 -9.62
C LYS A 97 -13.21 42.53 -8.63
N PRO A 98 -11.91 42.45 -8.99
CA PRO A 98 -10.87 42.08 -8.05
C PRO A 98 -10.95 42.94 -6.77
N GLY A 99 -10.92 42.31 -5.59
CA GLY A 99 -10.91 43.00 -4.29
C GLY A 99 -12.26 43.46 -3.73
N SER A 100 -13.39 43.04 -4.31
CA SER A 100 -14.71 43.34 -3.73
C SER A 100 -15.02 42.39 -2.56
N THR A 101 -15.10 42.97 -1.34
CA THR A 101 -15.37 42.32 -0.04
C THR A 101 -14.62 41.00 0.20
N PRO A 102 -13.41 41.04 0.81
CA PRO A 102 -12.67 39.82 1.10
C PRO A 102 -13.44 38.92 2.06
N LEU A 103 -13.47 37.62 1.78
CA LEU A 103 -14.06 36.61 2.65
C LEU A 103 -13.21 36.48 3.92
N LEU A 104 -13.76 36.81 5.08
CA LEU A 104 -13.08 36.59 6.36
C LEU A 104 -13.57 35.28 6.98
N ALA A 105 -12.65 34.32 7.13
CA ALA A 105 -12.91 33.05 7.79
C ALA A 105 -12.16 32.99 9.13
N VAL A 106 -12.90 32.71 10.20
CA VAL A 106 -12.35 32.53 11.55
C VAL A 106 -12.47 31.06 11.93
N LEU A 107 -11.34 30.36 11.99
CA LEU A 107 -11.29 28.95 12.36
C LEU A 107 -11.19 28.79 13.88
N GLN A 108 -11.80 27.73 14.39
CA GLN A 108 -11.78 27.37 15.80
C GLN A 108 -10.95 26.11 16.00
N VAL A 109 -10.38 25.94 17.20
CA VAL A 109 -9.66 24.71 17.56
C VAL A 109 -10.61 23.52 17.47
N ALA A 110 -10.20 22.48 16.74
CA ALA A 110 -10.98 21.25 16.68
C ALA A 110 -11.00 20.62 18.08
N ARG A 111 -12.18 20.16 18.54
CA ARG A 111 -12.23 19.33 19.75
C ARG A 111 -11.36 18.10 19.50
N ALA A 112 -10.30 17.97 20.30
CA ALA A 112 -9.41 16.81 20.22
C ALA A 112 -10.26 15.54 20.36
N LYS A 113 -10.35 14.75 19.29
CA LYS A 113 -10.74 13.35 19.41
C LYS A 113 -9.62 12.68 20.19
N THR A 114 -9.85 12.39 21.46
CA THR A 114 -9.04 11.44 22.21
C THR A 114 -9.42 10.04 21.73
N GLU A 115 -8.97 9.65 20.54
CA GLU A 115 -8.93 8.24 20.16
C GLU A 115 -7.73 7.63 20.89
N VAL A 116 -8.00 6.93 21.99
CA VAL A 116 -7.00 6.05 22.61
C VAL A 116 -6.80 4.88 21.64
N THR A 117 -5.68 4.89 20.93
CA THR A 117 -5.25 3.83 20.03
C THR A 117 -5.02 2.52 20.79
N VAL A 118 -6.07 1.71 20.97
CA VAL A 118 -5.92 0.30 21.34
C VAL A 118 -6.05 -0.52 20.07
N GLY A 119 -4.98 -0.56 19.27
CA GLY A 119 -4.88 -1.57 18.22
C GLY A 119 -4.77 -2.94 18.86
N VAL A 120 -5.52 -3.93 18.37
CA VAL A 120 -5.34 -5.33 18.79
C VAL A 120 -3.88 -5.72 18.54
N PRO A 121 -3.15 -6.29 19.52
CA PRO A 121 -1.77 -6.69 19.34
C PRO A 121 -1.61 -7.61 18.11
N PRO A 122 -0.56 -7.45 17.29
CA PRO A 122 -0.35 -8.27 16.09
C PRO A 122 -0.39 -9.79 16.37
N GLU A 123 0.04 -10.21 17.56
CA GLU A 123 -0.01 -11.62 17.97
C GLU A 123 -1.44 -12.15 18.11
N GLU A 124 -2.37 -11.35 18.65
CA GLU A 124 -3.78 -11.73 18.81
C GLU A 124 -4.48 -11.80 17.44
N VAL A 125 -4.16 -10.86 16.55
CA VAL A 125 -4.63 -10.89 15.15
C VAL A 125 -4.14 -12.16 14.45
N ALA A 126 -2.84 -12.48 14.60
CA ALA A 126 -2.26 -13.69 14.04
C ALA A 126 -2.92 -14.97 14.61
N ALA A 127 -3.30 -14.98 15.89
CA ALA A 127 -3.97 -16.13 16.51
C ALA A 127 -5.37 -16.37 15.93
N ALA A 128 -6.13 -15.28 15.72
CA ALA A 128 -7.45 -15.34 15.10
C ALA A 128 -7.36 -15.83 13.65
N GLN A 129 -6.40 -15.30 12.88
CA GLN A 129 -6.13 -15.71 11.49
C GLN A 129 -5.72 -17.19 11.42
N LEU A 130 -4.79 -17.62 12.28
CA LEU A 130 -4.37 -19.02 12.33
C LEU A 130 -5.55 -19.97 12.62
N THR A 131 -6.43 -19.61 13.55
CA THR A 131 -7.61 -20.42 13.88
C THR A 131 -8.53 -20.60 12.66
N GLN A 132 -8.62 -19.58 11.80
CA GLN A 132 -9.38 -19.66 10.55
C GLN A 132 -8.64 -20.50 9.50
N GLU A 133 -7.32 -20.31 9.34
CA GLU A 133 -6.48 -21.07 8.43
C GLU A 133 -6.54 -22.58 8.72
N LEU A 134 -6.57 -22.97 9.99
CA LEU A 134 -6.72 -24.36 10.43
C LEU A 134 -8.09 -24.99 10.10
N LYS A 135 -9.11 -24.19 9.73
CA LYS A 135 -10.41 -24.70 9.26
C LYS A 135 -10.43 -24.91 7.76
N GLN A 136 -9.42 -24.44 7.02
CA GLN A 136 -9.43 -24.51 5.57
C GLN A 136 -9.19 -25.93 5.06
N ARG A 137 -10.05 -26.38 4.14
CA ARG A 137 -9.93 -27.68 3.47
C ARG A 137 -10.15 -27.55 1.98
N ALA A 138 -9.13 -27.88 1.19
CA ALA A 138 -9.25 -28.06 -0.26
C ALA A 138 -10.02 -29.34 -0.57
N PHE A 139 -10.99 -29.25 -1.49
CA PHE A 139 -11.92 -30.33 -1.83
C PHE A 139 -12.66 -30.90 -0.60
N GLY A 140 -12.82 -30.09 0.46
CA GLY A 140 -13.47 -30.49 1.72
C GLY A 140 -12.65 -31.40 2.64
N VAL A 141 -11.55 -32.00 2.18
CA VAL A 141 -10.78 -32.99 2.97
C VAL A 141 -9.31 -32.64 3.14
N ILE A 142 -8.65 -32.07 2.12
CA ILE A 142 -7.20 -31.85 2.12
C ILE A 142 -6.90 -30.59 2.95
N PRO A 143 -6.07 -30.65 4.01
CA PRO A 143 -5.73 -29.48 4.82
C PRO A 143 -5.05 -28.41 3.96
N ASN A 144 -5.48 -27.16 4.11
CA ASN A 144 -4.91 -26.01 3.41
C ASN A 144 -4.33 -24.97 4.38
N TYR A 145 -3.68 -25.44 5.44
CA TYR A 145 -3.32 -24.61 6.60
C TYR A 145 -2.19 -23.63 6.33
N TYR A 146 -1.30 -23.94 5.39
CA TYR A 146 -0.16 -23.11 5.01
C TYR A 146 -0.53 -22.09 3.92
N VAL A 147 -1.77 -21.63 3.87
CA VAL A 147 -2.22 -20.64 2.88
C VAL A 147 -3.04 -19.58 3.56
N THR A 148 -2.66 -18.33 3.34
CA THR A 148 -3.40 -17.17 3.79
C THR A 148 -4.07 -16.49 2.61
N TYR A 149 -5.39 -16.34 2.72
CA TYR A 149 -6.21 -15.58 1.76
C TYR A 149 -6.47 -14.15 2.23
N GLU A 150 -5.90 -13.78 3.39
CA GLU A 150 -5.92 -12.42 3.91
C GLU A 150 -4.94 -11.55 3.11
N SER A 151 -5.33 -10.31 2.83
CA SER A 151 -4.49 -9.38 2.07
C SER A 151 -3.28 -8.91 2.89
N HIS A 152 -3.47 -8.76 4.21
CA HIS A 152 -2.46 -8.27 5.14
C HIS A 152 -2.45 -9.12 6.43
N PRO A 153 -2.04 -10.39 6.36
CA PRO A 153 -1.99 -11.23 7.54
C PRO A 153 -0.89 -10.76 8.49
N ALA A 154 -1.17 -10.88 9.79
CA ALA A 154 -0.16 -10.67 10.80
C ALA A 154 0.85 -11.84 10.76
N PRO A 155 2.15 -11.57 10.98
CA PRO A 155 3.17 -12.61 11.00
C PRO A 155 2.94 -13.56 12.18
N LEU A 156 3.20 -14.86 11.97
CA LEU A 156 3.02 -15.85 13.02
C LEU A 156 4.17 -15.81 14.03
N SER A 157 3.86 -15.86 15.32
CA SER A 157 4.86 -16.07 16.36
C SER A 157 5.43 -17.50 16.32
N ALA A 158 6.59 -17.74 16.94
CA ALA A 158 7.19 -19.09 17.01
C ALA A 158 6.23 -20.14 17.60
N LYS A 159 5.45 -19.76 18.62
CA LYS A 159 4.41 -20.61 19.23
C LYS A 159 3.29 -20.94 18.24
N GLN A 160 2.89 -19.97 17.42
CA GLN A 160 1.86 -20.15 16.39
C GLN A 160 2.36 -21.01 15.22
N LYS A 161 3.63 -20.85 14.81
CA LYS A 161 4.29 -21.72 13.83
C LYS A 161 4.36 -23.17 14.32
N LEU A 162 4.73 -23.40 15.58
CA LEU A 162 4.67 -24.71 16.21
C LEU A 162 3.23 -25.27 16.22
N HIS A 163 2.24 -24.45 16.59
CA HIS A 163 0.84 -24.87 16.59
C HIS A 163 0.37 -25.31 15.20
N LEU A 164 0.70 -24.53 14.16
CA LEU A 164 0.43 -24.84 12.76
C LEU A 164 1.09 -26.17 12.33
N GLY A 165 2.36 -26.36 12.67
CA GLY A 165 3.10 -27.59 12.39
C GLY A 165 2.46 -28.82 13.06
N VAL A 166 2.21 -28.75 14.37
CA VAL A 166 1.58 -29.85 15.12
C VAL A 166 0.20 -30.20 14.57
N ARG A 167 -0.63 -29.20 14.24
CA ARG A 167 -1.94 -29.41 13.64
C ARG A 167 -1.88 -30.10 12.28
N THR A 168 -0.84 -29.81 11.51
CA THR A 168 -0.60 -30.49 10.22
C THR A 168 -0.19 -31.96 10.43
N LEU A 169 0.64 -32.24 11.44
CA LEU A 169 1.12 -33.59 11.72
C LEU A 169 0.01 -34.54 12.17
N ILE A 170 -0.86 -34.06 13.05
CA ILE A 170 -1.97 -34.87 13.58
C ILE A 170 -3.18 -34.88 12.64
N ASP A 171 -3.09 -34.27 11.46
CA ASP A 171 -4.17 -34.30 10.50
C ASP A 171 -4.34 -35.70 9.88
N PRO A 172 -5.56 -36.25 9.80
CA PRO A 172 -5.81 -37.57 9.21
C PRO A 172 -5.24 -37.74 7.78
N VAL A 173 -5.20 -36.67 6.98
CA VAL A 173 -4.67 -36.74 5.61
C VAL A 173 -3.16 -37.01 5.62
N THR A 174 -2.42 -36.49 6.60
CA THR A 174 -0.98 -36.75 6.75
C THR A 174 -0.70 -38.23 6.96
N PHE A 175 -1.48 -38.90 7.82
CA PHE A 175 -1.39 -40.35 8.02
C PHE A 175 -1.77 -41.13 6.75
N GLY A 176 -2.82 -40.69 6.05
CA GLY A 176 -3.29 -41.32 4.81
C GLY A 176 -2.25 -41.25 3.68
N VAL A 177 -1.64 -40.09 3.47
CA VAL A 177 -0.58 -39.89 2.46
C VAL A 177 0.65 -40.74 2.78
N ALA A 178 1.05 -40.83 4.04
CA ALA A 178 2.13 -41.74 4.46
C ALA A 178 1.78 -43.20 4.16
N GLY A 179 0.52 -43.61 4.37
CA GLY A 179 -0.01 -44.93 4.05
C GLY A 179 0.10 -45.27 2.57
N ILE A 180 -0.43 -44.40 1.72
CA ILE A 180 -0.41 -44.56 0.26
C ILE A 180 1.04 -44.66 -0.24
N THR A 181 1.89 -43.77 0.25
CA THR A 181 3.30 -43.73 -0.15
C THR A 181 4.05 -44.99 0.28
N ALA A 182 3.83 -45.47 1.50
CA ALA A 182 4.38 -46.72 1.98
C ALA A 182 3.86 -47.93 1.18
N GLY A 183 2.60 -47.91 0.76
CA GLY A 183 2.01 -48.93 -0.11
C GLY A 183 2.69 -49.00 -1.49
N ILE A 184 2.92 -47.85 -2.12
CA ILE A 184 3.67 -47.77 -3.40
C ILE A 184 5.11 -48.27 -3.21
N GLN A 185 5.76 -47.88 -2.11
CA GLN A 185 7.11 -48.35 -1.79
C GLN A 185 7.15 -49.87 -1.55
N GLN A 186 6.12 -50.42 -0.89
CA GLN A 186 5.96 -51.85 -0.64
C GLN A 186 5.83 -52.63 -1.95
N GLU A 187 4.93 -52.19 -2.83
CA GLU A 187 4.69 -52.79 -4.16
C GLU A 187 5.97 -52.81 -4.99
N ARG A 188 6.73 -51.71 -4.97
CA ARG A 188 8.00 -51.59 -5.69
C ARG A 188 9.19 -52.24 -5.00
N ASN A 189 8.98 -52.89 -3.84
CA ASN A 189 10.03 -53.42 -2.98
C ASN A 189 11.18 -52.42 -2.71
N SER A 190 10.83 -51.14 -2.58
CA SER A 190 11.78 -50.09 -2.21
C SER A 190 12.35 -50.39 -0.82
N TYR A 191 13.65 -50.17 -0.60
CA TYR A 191 14.33 -50.58 0.64
C TYR A 191 14.17 -52.07 0.95
N HIS A 192 14.62 -52.92 0.02
CA HIS A 192 14.46 -54.38 0.10
C HIS A 192 14.95 -54.99 1.43
N GLN A 193 15.90 -54.33 2.13
CA GLN A 193 16.43 -54.75 3.44
C GLN A 193 15.36 -54.84 4.53
N TRP A 194 14.25 -54.10 4.39
CA TRP A 194 13.11 -54.18 5.30
C TRP A 194 12.16 -55.34 5.01
N GLY A 195 12.40 -56.10 3.94
CA GLY A 195 11.56 -57.23 3.55
C GLY A 195 10.17 -56.83 3.03
N GLN A 196 9.35 -57.85 2.77
CA GLN A 196 7.96 -57.74 2.32
C GLN A 196 7.00 -58.12 3.46
N GLY A 197 5.69 -57.97 3.24
CA GLY A 197 4.67 -58.21 4.25
C GLY A 197 4.48 -57.07 5.25
N VAL A 198 3.75 -57.35 6.33
CA VAL A 198 3.28 -56.34 7.31
C VAL A 198 4.44 -55.60 7.98
N GLU A 199 5.52 -56.30 8.33
CA GLU A 199 6.68 -55.70 8.97
C GLU A 199 7.39 -54.70 8.04
N GLY A 200 7.64 -55.11 6.79
CA GLY A 200 8.23 -54.23 5.79
C GLY A 200 7.36 -53.01 5.52
N PHE A 201 6.05 -53.18 5.44
CA PHE A 201 5.11 -52.09 5.27
C PHE A 201 5.15 -51.12 6.45
N ALA A 202 5.13 -51.65 7.69
CA ALA A 202 5.19 -50.84 8.90
C ALA A 202 6.47 -50.00 9.00
N LYS A 203 7.63 -50.57 8.62
CA LYS A 203 8.91 -49.82 8.54
C LYS A 203 8.84 -48.70 7.51
N ARG A 204 8.31 -48.96 6.31
CA ARG A 204 8.12 -47.93 5.26
C ARG A 204 7.14 -46.84 5.69
N TYR A 205 6.05 -47.22 6.35
CA TYR A 205 5.05 -46.31 6.89
C TYR A 205 5.65 -45.39 7.95
N GLY A 206 6.29 -45.97 8.97
CA GLY A 206 6.94 -45.23 10.04
C GLY A 206 8.01 -44.29 9.52
N ALA A 207 8.89 -44.76 8.62
CA ALA A 207 9.91 -43.92 8.02
C ALA A 207 9.32 -42.79 7.17
N THR A 208 8.28 -43.06 6.38
CA THR A 208 7.62 -42.03 5.56
C THR A 208 6.96 -40.97 6.42
N TYR A 209 6.23 -41.37 7.46
CA TYR A 209 5.61 -40.44 8.41
C TYR A 209 6.68 -39.64 9.17
N ALA A 210 7.76 -40.30 9.63
CA ALA A 210 8.90 -39.63 10.27
C ALA A 210 9.55 -38.60 9.35
N THR A 211 9.64 -38.86 8.04
CA THR A 211 10.13 -37.87 7.06
C THR A 211 9.21 -36.67 6.92
N ALA A 212 7.89 -36.88 6.89
CA ALA A 212 6.93 -35.78 6.88
C ALA A 212 7.03 -34.94 8.17
N ALA A 213 7.12 -35.61 9.32
CA ALA A 213 7.28 -34.97 10.62
C ALA A 213 8.56 -34.15 10.71
N ASN A 214 9.68 -34.75 10.34
CA ASN A 214 10.98 -34.10 10.28
C ASN A 214 10.96 -32.86 9.36
N GLY A 215 10.41 -32.97 8.15
CA GLY A 215 10.32 -31.83 7.23
C GLY A 215 9.49 -30.66 7.78
N ILE A 216 8.34 -30.95 8.40
CA ILE A 216 7.49 -29.91 9.00
C ILE A 216 8.16 -29.26 10.22
N LEU A 217 8.71 -30.07 11.14
CA LEU A 217 9.30 -29.57 12.37
C LEU A 217 10.60 -28.80 12.11
N ILE A 218 11.45 -29.29 11.21
CA ILE A 218 12.73 -28.62 10.92
C ILE A 218 12.49 -27.38 10.08
N THR A 219 11.73 -27.46 8.97
CA THR A 219 11.55 -26.31 8.09
C THR A 219 10.52 -25.31 8.65
N ALA A 220 9.27 -25.74 8.80
CA ALA A 220 8.14 -24.84 9.05
C ALA A 220 8.00 -24.38 10.51
N VAL A 221 8.66 -25.07 11.44
CA VAL A 221 8.65 -24.72 12.86
C VAL A 221 10.00 -24.16 13.28
N LEU A 222 11.06 -24.97 13.25
CA LEU A 222 12.36 -24.59 13.80
C LEU A 222 13.03 -23.50 12.96
N MET A 223 13.27 -23.75 11.67
CA MET A 223 13.99 -22.81 10.80
C MET A 223 13.17 -21.54 10.55
N ASP A 224 11.87 -21.65 10.27
CA ASP A 224 11.00 -20.48 10.09
C ASP A 224 10.88 -19.61 11.35
N SER A 225 10.97 -20.20 12.55
CA SER A 225 11.04 -19.41 13.78
C SER A 225 12.41 -18.77 13.98
N LEU A 226 13.50 -19.51 13.72
CA LEU A 226 14.87 -19.05 13.92
C LEU A 226 15.29 -17.96 12.93
N LEU A 227 14.84 -18.06 11.68
CA LEU A 227 15.18 -17.16 10.58
C LEU A 227 14.10 -16.12 10.31
N HIS A 228 13.07 -16.07 11.16
CA HIS A 228 11.97 -15.12 11.08
C HIS A 228 11.30 -15.11 9.70
N GLN A 229 10.92 -16.29 9.21
CA GLN A 229 10.19 -16.47 7.96
C GLN A 229 8.79 -17.01 8.23
N ASP A 230 7.82 -16.52 7.46
CA ASP A 230 6.44 -17.00 7.52
C ASP A 230 6.30 -18.27 6.65
N PRO A 231 5.84 -19.39 7.22
CA PRO A 231 5.71 -20.66 6.49
C PRO A 231 4.57 -20.66 5.46
N ARG A 232 3.69 -19.65 5.47
CA ARG A 232 2.47 -19.63 4.64
C ARG A 232 2.73 -19.11 3.24
N TYR A 233 1.96 -19.64 2.30
CA TYR A 233 1.77 -19.06 0.98
C TYR A 233 0.74 -17.92 1.04
N PHE A 234 1.11 -16.77 0.48
CA PHE A 234 0.28 -15.57 0.43
C PHE A 234 -0.49 -15.55 -0.88
N TYR A 235 -1.80 -15.74 -0.84
CA TYR A 235 -2.62 -15.72 -2.04
C TYR A 235 -2.76 -14.29 -2.56
N SER A 236 -2.40 -14.05 -3.82
CA SER A 236 -2.47 -12.71 -4.43
C SER A 236 -3.90 -12.31 -4.77
N GLY A 237 -4.63 -13.18 -5.49
CA GLY A 237 -6.03 -12.97 -5.85
C GLY A 237 -6.37 -11.82 -6.78
N GLN A 238 -5.39 -11.00 -7.13
CA GLN A 238 -5.56 -9.78 -7.93
C GLN A 238 -4.91 -9.95 -9.31
N GLY A 239 -5.46 -9.25 -10.31
CA GLY A 239 -4.92 -9.21 -11.67
C GLY A 239 -5.36 -10.37 -12.57
N THR A 240 -4.77 -10.41 -13.77
CA THR A 240 -5.09 -11.41 -14.80
C THR A 240 -4.53 -12.79 -14.43
N ARG A 241 -5.02 -13.85 -15.09
CA ARG A 241 -4.50 -15.22 -14.87
C ARG A 241 -2.99 -15.30 -15.10
N ALA A 242 -2.46 -14.57 -16.07
CA ALA A 242 -1.03 -14.51 -16.36
C ALA A 242 -0.24 -13.83 -15.24
N GLN A 243 -0.74 -12.71 -14.71
CA GLN A 243 -0.11 -12.00 -13.58
C GLN A 243 -0.07 -12.87 -12.32
N ARG A 244 -1.15 -13.62 -12.06
CA ARG A 244 -1.26 -14.53 -10.92
C ARG A 244 -0.37 -15.77 -11.08
N ALA A 245 -0.27 -16.32 -12.29
CA ALA A 245 0.67 -17.39 -12.59
C ALA A 245 2.13 -16.93 -12.40
N TRP A 246 2.47 -15.73 -12.87
CA TRP A 246 3.79 -15.13 -12.65
C TRP A 246 4.08 -14.91 -11.17
N TYR A 247 3.09 -14.42 -10.42
CA TYR A 247 3.19 -14.29 -8.97
C TYR A 247 3.47 -15.64 -8.28
N ALA A 248 2.73 -16.70 -8.63
CA ALA A 248 2.92 -18.05 -8.10
C ALA A 248 4.32 -18.63 -8.40
N LEU A 249 4.83 -18.41 -9.61
CA LEU A 249 6.17 -18.82 -10.01
C LEU A 249 7.24 -18.10 -9.18
N ARG A 250 7.13 -16.76 -9.06
CA ARG A 250 8.10 -15.95 -8.30
C ARG A 250 8.12 -16.32 -6.82
N THR A 251 6.95 -16.57 -6.23
CA THR A 251 6.80 -16.91 -4.81
C THR A 251 7.19 -18.36 -4.48
N ALA A 252 7.56 -19.17 -5.48
CA ALA A 252 8.24 -20.44 -5.21
C ALA A 252 9.68 -20.22 -4.73
N PHE A 253 10.32 -19.12 -5.16
CA PHE A 253 11.70 -18.76 -4.84
C PHE A 253 11.82 -17.64 -3.81
N LEU A 254 10.70 -17.23 -3.20
CA LEU A 254 10.65 -16.20 -2.18
C LEU A 254 9.79 -16.67 -1.01
N ALA A 255 10.17 -16.27 0.18
CA ALA A 255 9.34 -16.36 1.38
C ALA A 255 9.18 -14.95 1.96
N LYS A 256 8.08 -14.73 2.69
CA LYS A 256 7.86 -13.47 3.40
C LYS A 256 8.49 -13.59 4.79
N GLY A 257 9.29 -12.63 5.20
CA GLY A 257 9.79 -12.54 6.56
C GLY A 257 8.69 -12.12 7.53
N ASP A 258 8.88 -12.38 8.83
CA ASP A 258 8.02 -11.87 9.90
C ASP A 258 8.02 -10.32 9.93
N ASN A 259 9.06 -9.70 9.35
CA ASN A 259 9.16 -8.26 9.10
C ASN A 259 8.37 -7.77 7.87
N GLY A 260 7.60 -8.64 7.22
CA GLY A 260 6.78 -8.33 6.04
C GLY A 260 7.55 -8.20 4.71
N LYS A 261 8.88 -8.32 4.70
CA LYS A 261 9.70 -8.20 3.49
C LYS A 261 9.81 -9.53 2.76
N TRP A 262 9.89 -9.48 1.42
CA TRP A 262 10.18 -10.67 0.61
C TRP A 262 11.67 -10.95 0.61
N GLN A 263 12.06 -12.20 0.85
CA GLN A 263 13.46 -12.63 0.90
C GLN A 263 13.60 -14.07 0.38
N PRO A 264 14.82 -14.52 0.05
CA PRO A 264 15.06 -15.92 -0.30
C PRO A 264 14.55 -16.87 0.81
N PRO A 265 14.06 -18.07 0.46
CA PRO A 265 13.47 -18.99 1.42
C PRO A 265 14.58 -19.78 2.15
N TYR A 266 15.36 -19.10 2.98
CA TYR A 266 16.48 -19.66 3.73
C TYR A 266 16.06 -20.86 4.60
N SER A 267 14.91 -20.80 5.24
CA SER A 267 14.38 -21.91 6.05
C SER A 267 14.13 -23.17 5.24
N ASP A 268 13.59 -23.04 4.03
CA ASP A 268 13.40 -24.18 3.13
C ASP A 268 14.73 -24.76 2.68
N LEU A 269 15.69 -23.90 2.31
CA LEU A 269 17.00 -24.34 1.80
C LEU A 269 17.77 -25.11 2.87
N ILE A 270 17.92 -24.53 4.06
CA ILE A 270 18.66 -25.14 5.18
C ILE A 270 17.87 -26.32 5.73
N GLY A 271 16.56 -26.16 5.92
CA GLY A 271 15.70 -27.20 6.47
C GLY A 271 15.58 -28.43 5.59
N LEU A 272 15.62 -28.28 4.25
CA LEU A 272 15.65 -29.41 3.32
C LEU A 272 16.91 -30.27 3.50
N VAL A 273 18.07 -29.63 3.62
CA VAL A 273 19.36 -30.33 3.81
C VAL A 273 19.37 -31.04 5.16
N ALA A 274 19.07 -30.30 6.23
CA ALA A 274 19.02 -30.87 7.58
C ALA A 274 18.02 -32.04 7.69
N SER A 275 16.84 -31.89 7.07
CA SER A 275 15.85 -32.96 7.06
C SER A 275 16.33 -34.20 6.30
N ALA A 276 17.04 -34.02 5.17
CA ALA A 276 17.57 -35.13 4.40
C ALA A 276 18.68 -35.89 5.15
N GLU A 277 19.54 -35.18 5.90
CA GLU A 277 20.57 -35.79 6.74
C GLU A 277 19.96 -36.59 7.90
N ILE A 278 18.99 -36.01 8.61
CA ILE A 278 18.28 -36.70 9.69
C ILE A 278 17.57 -37.96 9.14
N ALA A 279 17.00 -37.88 7.93
CA ALA A 279 16.33 -39.02 7.32
C ALA A 279 17.24 -40.23 7.08
N GLN A 280 18.54 -40.04 6.91
CA GLN A 280 19.49 -41.15 6.74
C GLN A 280 19.60 -42.02 8.00
N THR A 281 19.27 -41.49 9.19
CA THR A 281 19.35 -42.25 10.45
C THR A 281 18.31 -43.37 10.54
N TYR A 282 17.21 -43.27 9.79
CA TYR A 282 16.10 -44.22 9.84
C TYR A 282 15.72 -44.82 8.48
N TYR A 283 16.43 -44.53 7.39
CA TYR A 283 16.32 -45.28 6.12
C TYR A 283 17.56 -46.15 5.88
N PRO A 284 17.40 -47.37 5.35
CA PRO A 284 18.51 -48.24 5.02
C PRO A 284 19.23 -47.79 3.74
N GLY A 285 20.56 -47.80 3.78
CA GLY A 285 21.45 -47.49 2.66
C GLY A 285 21.89 -46.02 2.61
N SER A 286 23.18 -45.80 2.35
CA SER A 286 23.73 -44.47 2.10
C SER A 286 23.25 -43.96 0.74
N ARG A 287 22.41 -42.92 0.75
CA ARG A 287 22.06 -42.18 -0.47
C ARG A 287 23.24 -41.27 -0.83
N THR A 288 23.82 -41.38 -2.02
CA THR A 288 24.98 -40.59 -2.46
C THR A 288 24.70 -39.08 -2.39
N GLN A 289 25.30 -38.38 -1.42
CA GLN A 289 24.82 -37.10 -0.86
C GLN A 289 24.91 -35.88 -1.82
N TYR A 290 25.83 -35.85 -2.80
CA TYR A 290 26.18 -34.60 -3.52
C TYR A 290 25.48 -34.39 -4.87
N THR A 291 25.15 -35.46 -5.62
CA THR A 291 24.29 -35.36 -6.82
C THR A 291 22.79 -35.26 -6.46
N LEU A 292 22.45 -35.38 -5.18
CA LEU A 292 21.08 -35.35 -4.66
C LEU A 292 20.62 -33.98 -4.19
N LEU A 293 21.51 -33.07 -3.79
CA LEU A 293 21.11 -31.75 -3.30
C LEU A 293 20.44 -30.92 -4.41
N GLY A 294 21.10 -30.79 -5.57
CA GLY A 294 20.54 -30.08 -6.73
C GLY A 294 19.21 -30.69 -7.20
N ARG A 295 19.12 -32.03 -7.19
CA ARG A 295 17.88 -32.75 -7.54
C ARG A 295 16.78 -32.52 -6.50
N SER A 296 17.10 -32.53 -5.22
CA SER A 296 16.14 -32.32 -4.12
C SER A 296 15.64 -30.87 -4.10
N LEU A 297 16.52 -29.90 -4.34
CA LEU A 297 16.17 -28.50 -4.52
C LEU A 297 15.26 -28.33 -5.74
N MET A 298 15.60 -28.94 -6.88
CA MET A 298 14.73 -28.91 -8.06
C MET A 298 13.33 -29.47 -7.75
N PHE A 299 13.23 -30.65 -7.13
CA PHE A 299 11.92 -31.21 -6.78
C PHE A 299 11.16 -30.35 -5.77
N ARG A 300 11.86 -29.73 -4.80
CA ARG A 300 11.23 -28.83 -3.83
C ARG A 300 10.64 -27.59 -4.51
N PHE A 301 11.42 -26.92 -5.36
CA PHE A 301 10.95 -25.73 -6.07
C PHE A 301 9.90 -26.05 -7.14
N ALA A 302 10.07 -27.14 -7.90
CA ALA A 302 9.06 -27.60 -8.86
C ALA A 302 7.74 -27.93 -8.15
N GLY A 303 7.80 -28.61 -7.00
CA GLY A 303 6.64 -28.87 -6.15
C GLY A 303 5.97 -27.58 -5.66
N ARG A 304 6.74 -26.60 -5.16
CA ARG A 304 6.22 -25.29 -4.76
C ARG A 304 5.57 -24.55 -5.92
N ILE A 305 6.18 -24.55 -7.10
CA ILE A 305 5.59 -23.95 -8.30
C ILE A 305 4.23 -24.60 -8.59
N GLY A 306 4.18 -25.93 -8.62
CA GLY A 306 2.93 -26.66 -8.87
C GLY A 306 1.84 -26.33 -7.85
N VAL A 307 2.17 -26.34 -6.55
CA VAL A 307 1.23 -26.00 -5.48
C VAL A 307 0.81 -24.54 -5.56
N ASN A 308 1.73 -23.59 -5.71
CA ASN A 308 1.41 -22.16 -5.81
C ASN A 308 0.50 -21.87 -7.02
N LEU A 309 0.78 -22.49 -8.17
CA LEU A 309 -0.06 -22.37 -9.37
C LEU A 309 -1.44 -22.97 -9.12
N ALA A 310 -1.53 -24.11 -8.46
CA ALA A 310 -2.80 -24.69 -8.06
C ALA A 310 -3.55 -23.75 -7.11
N GLN A 311 -2.87 -23.13 -6.13
CA GLN A 311 -3.47 -22.16 -5.21
C GLN A 311 -4.07 -20.96 -5.94
N GLU A 312 -3.32 -20.40 -6.89
CA GLU A 312 -3.80 -19.27 -7.67
C GLU A 312 -4.92 -19.69 -8.63
N LEU A 313 -4.77 -20.76 -9.41
CA LEU A 313 -5.67 -20.99 -10.54
C LEU A 313 -6.88 -21.87 -10.21
N LEU A 314 -6.77 -22.72 -9.18
CA LEU A 314 -7.73 -23.79 -8.91
C LEU A 314 -8.22 -23.81 -7.46
N LEU A 315 -7.32 -23.97 -6.49
CA LEU A 315 -7.65 -24.41 -5.14
C LEU A 315 -8.54 -23.42 -4.39
N LYS A 316 -8.40 -22.09 -4.58
CA LYS A 316 -9.31 -21.12 -3.95
C LYS A 316 -10.80 -21.44 -4.18
N LYS A 317 -11.18 -21.95 -5.36
CA LYS A 317 -12.59 -22.23 -5.69
C LYS A 317 -13.14 -23.47 -4.98
N VAL A 318 -12.25 -24.37 -4.57
CA VAL A 318 -12.60 -25.66 -3.95
C VAL A 318 -12.16 -25.74 -2.49
N THR A 319 -11.49 -24.71 -1.99
CA THR A 319 -11.16 -24.56 -0.57
C THR A 319 -12.38 -24.03 0.18
N SER A 320 -12.79 -24.78 1.19
CA SER A 320 -13.82 -24.38 2.15
C SER A 320 -13.25 -23.50 3.25
N ASN A 321 -14.10 -22.72 3.93
CA ASN A 321 -13.72 -21.85 5.05
C ASN A 321 -12.68 -20.76 4.72
N VAL A 322 -12.71 -20.26 3.47
CA VAL A 322 -11.81 -19.19 2.97
C VAL A 322 -12.24 -17.79 3.46
N ARG A 323 -13.40 -17.63 4.09
CA ARG A 323 -13.92 -16.32 4.54
C ARG A 323 -12.99 -15.70 5.59
N ALA A 324 -12.35 -14.59 5.22
CA ALA A 324 -11.63 -13.72 6.15
C ALA A 324 -12.52 -13.36 7.34
N ASN A 325 -12.00 -13.55 8.55
CA ASN A 325 -12.61 -13.02 9.76
C ASN A 325 -12.59 -11.49 9.64
N GLN A 326 -13.75 -10.83 9.68
CA GLN A 326 -13.87 -9.37 9.58
C GLN A 326 -13.09 -8.61 10.67
N LEU A 327 -12.63 -9.31 11.72
CA LEU A 327 -11.74 -8.77 12.76
C LEU A 327 -10.44 -8.14 12.23
N ALA A 328 -9.96 -8.52 11.03
CA ALA A 328 -8.82 -7.87 10.38
C ALA A 328 -9.23 -6.93 9.22
N ALA A 329 -10.50 -6.95 8.80
CA ALA A 329 -11.02 -6.12 7.72
C ALA A 329 -11.21 -4.65 8.12
N ASP A 330 -11.25 -4.37 9.43
CA ASP A 330 -11.51 -3.02 9.97
C ASP A 330 -10.24 -2.20 10.24
N ILE A 331 -9.05 -2.72 9.93
CA ILE A 331 -7.80 -1.92 9.97
C ILE A 331 -7.69 -1.21 8.62
N PRO A 332 -7.94 0.10 8.53
CA PRO A 332 -7.81 0.81 7.26
C PRO A 332 -6.34 0.77 6.84
N VAL A 333 -6.05 0.24 5.65
CA VAL A 333 -4.70 0.25 5.08
C VAL A 333 -4.63 1.21 3.91
N LEU A 334 -3.88 2.30 4.09
CA LEU A 334 -3.50 3.18 2.99
C LEU A 334 -2.38 2.50 2.20
N ARG A 335 -2.70 2.09 0.96
CA ARG A 335 -1.82 1.24 0.16
C ARG A 335 -0.64 2.02 -0.41
N GLU A 336 0.49 1.34 -0.52
CA GLU A 336 1.65 1.80 -1.28
C GLU A 336 1.25 2.21 -2.71
N GLY A 337 1.78 3.33 -3.19
CA GLY A 337 1.47 3.86 -4.51
C GLY A 337 0.18 4.65 -4.60
N THR A 338 -0.56 4.84 -3.49
CA THR A 338 -1.72 5.75 -3.45
C THR A 338 -1.25 7.19 -3.66
N PRO A 339 -1.84 7.95 -4.60
CA PRO A 339 -1.47 9.34 -4.82
C PRO A 339 -1.96 10.24 -3.68
N VAL A 340 -1.08 11.12 -3.22
CA VAL A 340 -1.32 12.14 -2.20
C VAL A 340 -1.06 13.50 -2.83
N PHE A 341 -2.09 14.35 -2.82
CA PHE A 341 -2.05 15.67 -3.44
C PHE A 341 -1.67 16.70 -2.41
N LEU A 342 -0.57 17.39 -2.63
CA LEU A 342 0.02 18.34 -1.70
C LEU A 342 0.09 19.72 -2.34
N ILE A 343 -0.03 20.77 -1.52
CA ILE A 343 0.20 22.16 -1.91
C ILE A 343 1.39 22.65 -1.11
N ALA A 344 2.38 23.24 -1.78
CA ALA A 344 3.51 23.87 -1.10
C ALA A 344 3.02 25.08 -0.29
N VAL A 345 3.40 25.11 0.99
CA VAL A 345 3.06 26.23 1.89
C VAL A 345 3.94 27.43 1.54
N ASP A 346 5.22 27.16 1.35
CA ASP A 346 6.27 28.12 0.97
C ASP A 346 6.41 28.22 -0.56
N GLY A 347 6.86 29.38 -1.05
CA GLY A 347 7.21 29.54 -2.46
C GLY A 347 8.45 28.72 -2.82
N LEU A 348 8.35 27.84 -3.83
CA LEU A 348 9.49 27.06 -4.33
C LEU A 348 10.30 27.88 -5.36
N THR A 349 10.81 29.05 -4.97
CA THR A 349 11.69 29.88 -5.82
C THR A 349 13.15 29.43 -5.68
N ALA A 350 13.99 29.62 -6.70
CA ALA A 350 15.37 29.09 -6.67
C ALA A 350 16.28 29.73 -5.61
N GLU A 351 15.93 30.92 -5.13
CA GLU A 351 16.68 31.61 -4.08
C GLU A 351 16.40 31.03 -2.68
N GLY A 352 15.26 30.34 -2.48
CA GLY A 352 14.84 29.80 -1.18
C GLY A 352 15.03 28.29 -0.99
N VAL A 353 15.33 27.55 -2.06
CA VAL A 353 15.41 26.08 -2.03
C VAL A 353 16.87 25.63 -2.13
N THR A 354 17.55 25.51 -0.98
CA THR A 354 18.89 24.91 -0.89
C THR A 354 18.82 23.47 -0.39
N THR A 355 19.77 22.63 -0.82
CA THR A 355 19.94 21.28 -0.27
C THR A 355 20.01 21.32 1.25
N GLY A 356 19.25 20.45 1.92
CA GLY A 356 19.13 20.39 3.38
C GLY A 356 17.94 21.18 3.95
N ASN A 357 17.33 22.10 3.19
CA ASN A 357 16.15 22.83 3.68
C ASN A 357 14.96 21.88 3.86
N THR A 358 14.14 22.15 4.87
CA THR A 358 12.86 21.45 5.06
C THR A 358 11.77 22.25 4.37
N LEU A 359 11.05 21.61 3.47
CA LEU A 359 9.88 22.16 2.81
C LEU A 359 8.62 21.64 3.48
N SER A 360 7.68 22.56 3.71
CA SER A 360 6.36 22.26 4.27
C SER A 360 5.32 22.24 3.16
N PHE A 361 4.47 21.21 3.22
CA PHE A 361 3.35 21.01 2.33
C PHE A 361 2.10 20.78 3.16
N VAL A 362 0.96 21.11 2.58
CA VAL A 362 -0.35 20.82 3.18
C VAL A 362 -1.12 19.87 2.27
N LEU A 363 -1.82 18.93 2.89
CA LEU A 363 -2.65 17.96 2.19
C LEU A 363 -3.84 18.66 1.54
N ALA A 364 -3.93 18.61 0.21
CA ALA A 364 -4.90 19.37 -0.56
C ALA A 364 -6.35 18.85 -0.41
N ARG A 365 -6.50 17.57 -0.06
CA ARG A 365 -7.80 16.90 0.03
C ARG A 365 -7.75 15.75 1.03
N ASP A 366 -8.89 15.42 1.62
CA ASP A 366 -9.05 14.27 2.50
C ASP A 366 -8.55 12.99 1.79
N VAL A 367 -7.76 12.18 2.48
CA VAL A 367 -7.33 10.85 2.04
C VAL A 367 -8.28 9.86 2.66
N LEU A 368 -8.89 9.02 1.83
CA LEU A 368 -9.89 8.05 2.27
C LEU A 368 -9.40 6.61 2.08
N VAL A 369 -9.72 5.75 3.05
CA VAL A 369 -9.62 4.29 2.94
C VAL A 369 -11.00 3.73 3.25
N ASP A 370 -11.58 3.02 2.27
CA ASP A 370 -12.90 2.40 2.37
C ASP A 370 -14.01 3.36 2.85
N GLY A 371 -13.94 4.62 2.39
CA GLY A 371 -14.91 5.68 2.73
C GLY A 371 -14.62 6.42 4.04
N ASN A 372 -13.63 5.98 4.81
CA ASN A 372 -13.21 6.66 6.04
C ASN A 372 -12.03 7.59 5.79
N VAL A 373 -12.06 8.79 6.38
CA VAL A 373 -10.96 9.75 6.31
C VAL A 373 -9.80 9.27 7.19
N VAL A 374 -8.65 9.00 6.59
CA VAL A 374 -7.42 8.57 7.28
C VAL A 374 -6.36 9.67 7.36
N ALA A 375 -6.50 10.73 6.57
CA ALA A 375 -5.77 11.98 6.72
C ALA A 375 -6.64 13.12 6.18
N LYS A 376 -6.65 14.27 6.84
CA LYS A 376 -7.56 15.37 6.56
C LYS A 376 -6.90 16.46 5.72
N ALA A 377 -7.65 17.11 4.84
CA ALA A 377 -7.16 18.29 4.14
C ALA A 377 -6.64 19.34 5.14
N GLY A 378 -5.47 19.91 4.86
CA GLY A 378 -4.75 20.79 5.76
C GLY A 378 -3.71 20.10 6.66
N ASP A 379 -3.68 18.77 6.73
CA ASP A 379 -2.62 18.03 7.43
C ASP A 379 -1.25 18.34 6.82
N ILE A 380 -0.21 18.40 7.66
CA ILE A 380 1.11 18.88 7.27
C ILE A 380 1.99 17.70 6.84
N ALA A 381 2.61 17.84 5.67
CA ALA A 381 3.72 17.00 5.23
C ALA A 381 5.02 17.80 5.18
N THR A 382 6.11 17.18 5.62
CA THR A 382 7.44 17.79 5.61
C THR A 382 8.41 16.93 4.83
N GLY A 383 9.26 17.54 4.00
CA GLY A 383 10.31 16.84 3.26
C GLY A 383 11.62 17.62 3.24
N GLN A 384 12.74 16.92 3.18
CA GLN A 384 14.05 17.56 3.03
C GLN A 384 14.42 17.68 1.56
N VAL A 385 15.00 18.82 1.19
CA VAL A 385 15.54 19.03 -0.15
C VAL A 385 16.84 18.24 -0.31
N GLY A 386 16.83 17.23 -1.17
CA GLY A 386 18.02 16.44 -1.52
C GLY A 386 18.83 17.11 -2.62
N ARG A 387 18.32 17.07 -3.86
CA ARG A 387 19.02 17.60 -5.05
C ARG A 387 18.23 18.72 -5.71
N VAL A 388 18.87 19.84 -6.00
CA VAL A 388 18.28 20.93 -6.79
C VAL A 388 19.00 21.01 -8.14
N SER A 389 18.26 21.06 -9.24
CA SER A 389 18.80 21.43 -10.55
C SER A 389 18.25 22.80 -10.94
N VAL A 390 19.13 23.72 -11.32
CA VAL A 390 18.77 25.06 -11.77
C VAL A 390 19.03 25.14 -13.28
N ARG A 391 18.10 25.71 -14.05
CA ARG A 391 18.31 25.96 -15.48
C ARG A 391 19.08 27.28 -15.61
N GLU A 392 20.27 27.24 -16.20
CA GLU A 392 21.10 28.43 -16.42
C GLU A 392 20.28 29.57 -17.07
N GLY A 393 20.37 30.77 -16.47
CA GLY A 393 19.79 32.00 -17.01
C GLY A 393 18.35 32.35 -16.55
N SER A 394 17.71 31.57 -15.68
CA SER A 394 16.30 31.83 -15.28
C SER A 394 16.06 32.20 -13.81
N GLY A 395 17.03 32.00 -12.91
CA GLY A 395 16.78 32.19 -11.48
C GLY A 395 15.70 31.27 -10.90
N GLU A 396 15.30 30.21 -11.62
CA GLU A 396 14.28 29.23 -11.22
C GLU A 396 14.86 27.80 -11.13
N ALA A 397 14.48 27.06 -10.09
CA ALA A 397 14.86 25.66 -9.93
C ALA A 397 14.06 24.83 -10.95
N SER A 398 14.75 24.22 -11.91
CA SER A 398 14.13 23.39 -12.94
C SER A 398 13.70 22.02 -12.43
N SER A 399 14.29 21.51 -11.35
CA SER A 399 13.75 20.36 -10.60
C SER A 399 14.28 20.33 -9.16
N VAL A 400 13.43 19.86 -8.24
CA VAL A 400 13.75 19.67 -6.82
C VAL A 400 13.49 18.20 -6.47
N GLY A 401 14.51 17.50 -5.99
CA GLY A 401 14.40 16.19 -5.40
C GLY A 401 14.08 16.31 -3.91
N LEU A 402 12.95 15.76 -3.49
CA LEU A 402 12.62 15.63 -2.07
C LEU A 402 13.01 14.27 -1.53
N GLU A 403 13.57 14.28 -0.33
CA GLU A 403 13.91 13.10 0.45
C GLU A 403 13.12 13.10 1.75
N ARG A 404 12.84 11.90 2.27
CA ARG A 404 12.23 11.68 3.59
C ARG A 404 10.89 12.40 3.78
N VAL A 405 10.11 12.57 2.71
CA VAL A 405 8.81 13.25 2.81
C VAL A 405 7.86 12.43 3.66
N THR A 406 7.29 13.05 4.69
CA THR A 406 6.38 12.38 5.63
C THR A 406 5.17 13.27 5.88
N LEU A 407 3.98 12.73 5.62
CA LEU A 407 2.70 13.32 6.05
C LEU A 407 2.40 12.82 7.46
N ARG A 408 2.00 13.72 8.36
CA ARG A 408 1.64 13.36 9.74
C ARG A 408 0.15 13.54 9.98
N GLU A 409 -0.49 12.49 10.47
CA GLU A 409 -1.83 12.50 11.04
C GLU A 409 -1.72 11.98 12.47
N GLY A 410 -1.99 12.83 13.47
CA GLY A 410 -1.76 12.49 14.87
C GLY A 410 -0.36 11.91 15.15
N ASN A 411 -0.32 10.65 15.59
CA ASN A 411 0.93 9.90 15.85
C ASN A 411 1.38 9.01 14.68
N ILE A 412 0.64 8.99 13.57
CA ILE A 412 0.88 8.13 12.41
C ILE A 412 1.72 8.91 11.39
N ALA A 413 2.85 8.32 11.01
CA ALA A 413 3.71 8.83 9.95
C ALA A 413 3.39 8.11 8.64
N ILE A 414 3.00 8.85 7.62
CA ILE A 414 2.75 8.34 6.27
C ILE A 414 3.96 8.74 5.40
N PRO A 415 4.90 7.82 5.14
CA PRO A 415 6.04 8.11 4.29
C PRO A 415 5.61 8.26 2.84
N LEU A 416 6.12 9.29 2.16
CA LEU A 416 5.79 9.64 0.78
C LEU A 416 7.05 9.64 -0.10
N ARG A 417 6.87 9.37 -1.39
CA ARG A 417 7.93 9.34 -2.40
C ARG A 417 7.46 9.95 -3.74
N SER A 418 8.41 10.37 -4.58
CA SER A 418 8.11 11.01 -5.87
C SER A 418 7.67 10.05 -6.98
N SER A 419 7.96 8.75 -6.86
CA SER A 419 7.58 7.74 -7.85
C SER A 419 6.52 6.79 -7.33
N GLN A 420 5.60 6.41 -8.21
CA GLN A 420 4.59 5.40 -7.90
C GLN A 420 5.22 4.00 -7.73
N ILE A 421 6.35 3.73 -8.39
CA ILE A 421 7.03 2.43 -8.40
C ILE A 421 8.20 2.42 -7.40
N ARG A 422 8.25 1.40 -6.54
CA ARG A 422 9.34 1.22 -5.57
C ARG A 422 10.70 1.10 -6.27
N GLY A 423 11.67 1.88 -5.83
CA GLY A 423 13.04 1.88 -6.38
C GLY A 423 13.22 2.65 -7.69
N SER A 424 12.15 3.22 -8.25
CA SER A 424 12.24 4.15 -9.37
C SER A 424 12.44 5.57 -8.85
N VAL A 425 13.44 6.27 -9.38
CA VAL A 425 13.63 7.71 -9.13
C VAL A 425 12.99 8.44 -10.31
N ALA A 426 11.79 8.96 -10.09
CA ALA A 426 11.13 9.86 -11.04
C ALA A 426 11.30 11.32 -10.55
N PRO A 427 11.56 12.27 -11.46
CA PRO A 427 11.52 13.68 -11.10
C PRO A 427 10.12 14.01 -10.57
N MET A 428 10.06 14.83 -9.52
CA MET A 428 8.79 15.26 -8.95
C MET A 428 7.98 16.01 -10.01
N GLN A 429 6.74 15.58 -10.24
CA GLN A 429 5.80 16.33 -11.06
C GLN A 429 5.16 17.42 -10.20
N TYR A 430 5.43 18.67 -10.56
CA TYR A 430 4.77 19.83 -9.97
C TYR A 430 3.95 20.54 -11.04
N LYS A 431 2.87 21.21 -10.61
CA LYS A 431 2.03 22.03 -11.46
C LYS A 431 1.70 23.31 -10.71
N GLN A 432 1.94 24.46 -11.34
CA GLN A 432 1.43 25.73 -10.82
C GLN A 432 -0.10 25.69 -10.90
N LEU A 433 -0.77 26.01 -9.81
CA LEU A 433 -2.22 26.03 -9.77
C LEU A 433 -2.70 27.19 -10.68
N PRO A 434 -3.48 26.95 -11.75
CA PRO A 434 -3.75 27.98 -12.77
C PRO A 434 -4.44 29.25 -12.28
N GLN A 435 -4.92 29.26 -11.03
CA GLN A 435 -5.74 30.30 -10.43
C GLN A 435 -5.16 30.81 -9.10
N SER A 436 -3.93 30.40 -8.76
CA SER A 436 -3.19 30.88 -7.57
C SER A 436 -1.68 30.75 -7.79
N GLU A 437 -0.86 31.58 -7.17
CA GLU A 437 0.61 31.49 -7.27
C GLU A 437 1.23 30.26 -6.58
N LYS A 438 0.39 29.35 -6.04
CA LYS A 438 0.81 28.15 -5.31
C LYS A 438 1.18 26.99 -6.24
N ILE A 439 2.06 26.12 -5.75
CA ILE A 439 2.53 24.93 -6.47
C ILE A 439 1.87 23.68 -5.87
N ALA A 440 1.25 22.88 -6.75
CA ALA A 440 0.72 21.57 -6.40
C ALA A 440 1.71 20.47 -6.78
N VAL A 441 1.86 19.49 -5.89
CA VAL A 441 2.73 18.33 -6.06
C VAL A 441 1.90 17.07 -5.83
N THR A 442 2.15 16.03 -6.63
CA THR A 442 1.60 14.70 -6.36
C THR A 442 2.73 13.77 -5.92
N LEU A 443 2.63 13.25 -4.70
CA LEU A 443 3.52 12.21 -4.19
C LEU A 443 2.75 10.91 -4.00
N TYR A 444 3.46 9.83 -3.74
CA TYR A 444 2.88 8.51 -3.57
C TYR A 444 3.27 7.92 -2.22
N VAL A 445 2.34 7.19 -1.61
CA VAL A 445 2.59 6.46 -0.36
C VAL A 445 3.73 5.45 -0.58
N ALA A 446 4.77 5.53 0.26
CA ALA A 446 6.02 4.81 0.06
C ALA A 446 5.98 3.35 0.56
N GLU A 447 5.07 3.02 1.45
CA GLU A 447 4.80 1.67 1.94
C GLU A 447 3.38 1.60 2.52
N ASN A 448 2.82 0.40 2.67
CA ASN A 448 1.49 0.26 3.27
C ASN A 448 1.48 0.82 4.70
N VAL A 449 0.57 1.77 4.97
CA VAL A 449 0.35 2.34 6.30
C VAL A 449 -0.95 1.83 6.85
N SER A 450 -0.90 1.21 8.02
CA SER A 450 -2.09 0.72 8.72
C SER A 450 -2.55 1.76 9.73
N PHE A 451 -3.84 2.04 9.75
CA PHE A 451 -4.47 2.94 10.72
C PHE A 451 -5.10 2.10 11.82
N PRO A 452 -5.25 2.63 13.05
CA PRO A 452 -6.04 2.00 14.09
C PRO A 452 -7.43 1.65 13.56
N ALA A 453 -8.02 0.57 14.06
CA ALA A 453 -9.40 0.25 13.76
C ALA A 453 -10.26 1.46 14.13
N LEU A 454 -10.89 2.07 13.13
CA LEU A 454 -11.77 3.21 13.36
C LEU A 454 -12.98 2.65 14.09
N THR A 455 -13.08 2.96 15.39
CA THR A 455 -14.32 2.68 16.13
C THR A 455 -15.43 3.41 15.39
N GLY A 456 -16.32 2.67 14.74
CA GLY A 456 -17.51 3.23 14.12
C GLY A 456 -18.29 4.08 15.14
N PRO A 457 -19.19 4.97 14.68
CA PRO A 457 -20.03 5.72 15.60
C PRO A 457 -20.74 4.73 16.52
N THR A 458 -20.53 4.89 17.84
CA THR A 458 -21.30 4.19 18.87
C THR A 458 -22.76 4.57 18.70
N GLY A 459 -23.48 3.76 17.93
CA GLY A 459 -24.93 3.82 17.82
C GLY A 459 -25.52 3.58 19.20
N ARG A 460 -26.28 4.57 19.65
CA ARG A 460 -27.20 4.49 20.78
C ARG A 460 -28.19 3.34 20.64
#